data_AF-A0AAE8QXZ8-F1
#
_entry.id   AF-A0AAE8QXZ8-F1
#
_cell.length_a   1.000
_cell.length_b   1.000
_cell.length_c   1.000
_cell.angle_alpha   90.00
_cell.angle_beta   90.00
_cell.angle_gamma   90.00
#
_symmetry.space_group_name_H-M   'P 1'
#
loop_
_entity.id
_entity.type
_entity.pdbx_description
1 polymer ?
#
loop_
_entity_poly.entity_id
_entity_poly.type
_entity_poly.pdbx_seq_one_letter_code
_entity_poly.pdbx_strand_id
1 'polypeptide(L)'
;MTEDSKRGSALICALKSDEVVELSKEYAELSIDALIESKTLESIPFVSTVVGVYKVASSVRSQLFTEKIFRFLTHFSDLPDAERIKMTERLNENDKFAGQAGARLIEIIDRMESESKPEVAAEFLKSFAREEIDFNVLRRLLVALERIPSFDISELAAFVAIDPDQPVEMDEAFLDSLVNAGLGKNNGAWKSVIIPTELCITFVRAGRL
;
A
#
# COMPACT_ATOMS: atom_id res chain seq x y z
N MET A 1 5.25 -23.60 11.17
CA MET A 1 5.17 -22.32 10.44
C MET A 1 5.62 -22.60 9.02
N THR A 2 4.86 -22.15 8.03
CA THR A 2 5.28 -22.24 6.63
C THR A 2 6.33 -21.16 6.40
N GLU A 3 7.46 -21.50 5.79
CA GLU A 3 8.46 -20.49 5.43
C GLU A 3 7.90 -19.62 4.30
N ASP A 4 8.27 -18.34 4.32
CA ASP A 4 7.96 -17.41 3.24
C ASP A 4 8.68 -17.86 1.95
N SER A 5 8.15 -17.46 0.81
CA SER A 5 8.83 -17.64 -0.48
C SER A 5 10.17 -16.91 -0.48
N LYS A 6 11.12 -17.37 -1.31
CA LYS A 6 12.41 -16.66 -1.50
C LYS A 6 12.24 -15.15 -1.75
N ARG A 7 11.22 -14.78 -2.54
CA ARG A 7 10.91 -13.38 -2.87
C ARG A 7 10.30 -12.64 -1.68
N GLY A 8 9.38 -13.28 -0.97
CA GLY A 8 8.78 -12.70 0.22
C GLY A 8 9.81 -12.48 1.34
N SER A 9 10.66 -13.47 1.60
CA SER A 9 11.81 -13.30 2.51
C SER A 9 12.71 -12.15 2.08
N ALA A 10 13.02 -12.01 0.80
CA ALA A 10 13.81 -10.89 0.29
C ALA A 10 13.12 -9.54 0.49
N LEU A 11 11.80 -9.44 0.28
CA LEU A 11 11.04 -8.21 0.55
C LEU A 11 11.10 -7.83 2.03
N ILE A 12 10.94 -8.82 2.92
CA ILE A 12 11.00 -8.59 4.37
C ILE A 12 12.41 -8.19 4.80
N CYS A 13 13.46 -8.81 4.25
CA CYS A 13 14.84 -8.40 4.51
C CYS A 13 15.12 -6.97 4.03
N ALA A 14 14.64 -6.60 2.83
CA ALA A 14 14.76 -5.24 2.31
C ALA A 14 14.06 -4.23 3.24
N LEU A 15 12.82 -4.49 3.66
CA LEU A 15 12.10 -3.62 4.59
C LEU A 15 12.84 -3.42 5.93
N LYS A 16 13.52 -4.45 6.43
CA LYS A 16 14.26 -4.41 7.70
C LYS A 16 15.61 -3.71 7.60
N SER A 17 16.25 -3.70 6.43
CA SER A 17 17.59 -3.16 6.27
C SER A 17 17.58 -1.64 6.12
N ASP A 18 18.75 -1.01 6.25
CA ASP A 18 18.92 0.41 5.92
C ASP A 18 18.96 0.65 4.40
N GLU A 19 18.88 -0.42 3.60
CA GLU A 19 18.85 -0.34 2.14
C GLU A 19 17.62 0.43 1.65
N VAL A 20 16.49 0.46 2.38
CA VAL A 20 15.34 1.31 2.02
C VAL A 20 15.68 2.80 2.08
N VAL A 21 16.60 3.19 2.97
CA VAL A 21 17.07 4.57 3.08
C VAL A 21 18.02 4.87 1.92
N GLU A 22 18.97 4.00 1.63
CA GLU A 22 19.86 4.18 0.47
C GLU A 22 19.09 4.21 -0.85
N LEU A 23 18.14 3.29 -1.01
CA LEU A 23 17.26 3.24 -2.18
C LEU A 23 16.42 4.51 -2.34
N SER A 24 15.97 5.11 -1.22
CA SER A 24 15.22 6.36 -1.25
C SER A 24 16.08 7.57 -1.66
N LYS A 25 17.37 7.57 -1.30
CA LYS A 25 18.33 8.60 -1.75
C LYS A 25 18.56 8.49 -3.25
N GLU A 26 18.78 7.27 -3.76
CA GLU A 26 18.93 7.03 -5.20
C GLU A 26 17.65 7.45 -5.96
N TYR A 27 16.47 7.16 -5.40
CA TYR A 27 15.19 7.59 -5.96
C TYR A 27 15.00 9.12 -5.99
N ALA A 28 15.56 9.85 -5.02
CA ALA A 28 15.52 11.31 -5.04
C ALA A 28 16.39 11.92 -6.16
N GLU A 29 17.43 11.20 -6.58
CA GLU A 29 18.39 11.65 -7.60
C GLU A 29 18.01 11.22 -9.02
N LEU A 30 17.29 10.10 -9.17
CA LEU A 30 16.97 9.47 -10.44
C LEU A 30 15.46 9.25 -10.61
N SER A 31 14.97 9.31 -11.85
CA SER A 31 13.62 8.81 -12.15
C SER A 31 13.54 7.30 -11.88
N ILE A 32 12.34 6.77 -11.66
CA ILE A 32 12.13 5.33 -11.40
C ILE A 32 12.65 4.49 -12.55
N ASP A 33 12.38 4.90 -13.80
CA ASP A 33 12.91 4.23 -14.99
C ASP A 33 14.44 4.19 -15.00
N ALA A 34 15.09 5.33 -14.71
CA ALA A 34 16.55 5.41 -14.66
C ALA A 34 17.13 4.58 -13.51
N LEU A 35 16.46 4.57 -12.36
CA LEU A 35 16.82 3.73 -11.23
C LEU A 35 16.71 2.25 -11.59
N ILE A 36 15.60 1.82 -12.21
CA ILE A 36 15.38 0.44 -12.66
C ILE A 36 16.47 -0.04 -13.62
N GLU A 37 16.87 0.81 -14.56
CA GLU A 37 17.91 0.51 -15.56
C GLU A 37 19.34 0.65 -15.02
N SER A 38 19.51 1.28 -13.86
CA SER A 38 20.82 1.51 -13.26
C SER A 38 21.47 0.20 -12.77
N LYS A 39 22.81 0.22 -12.75
CA LYS A 39 23.62 -0.80 -12.08
C LYS A 39 23.65 -0.61 -10.56
N THR A 40 23.16 0.51 -10.02
CA THR A 40 23.16 0.76 -8.58
C THR A 40 22.22 -0.18 -7.86
N LEU A 41 21.08 -0.51 -8.46
CA LEU A 41 20.17 -1.53 -7.93
C LEU A 41 20.78 -2.92 -7.79
N GLU A 42 21.74 -3.29 -8.63
CA GLU A 42 22.43 -4.58 -8.54
C GLU A 42 23.32 -4.67 -7.28
N SER A 43 23.65 -3.53 -6.68
CA SER A 43 24.44 -3.44 -5.45
C SER A 43 23.61 -3.64 -4.18
N ILE A 44 22.27 -3.68 -4.28
CA ILE A 44 21.35 -3.84 -3.15
C ILE A 44 20.87 -5.32 -3.09
N PRO A 45 21.40 -6.17 -2.18
CA PRO A 45 21.24 -7.63 -2.22
C PRO A 45 19.79 -8.13 -2.16
N PHE A 46 18.93 -7.48 -1.36
CA PHE A 46 17.56 -7.93 -1.16
C PHE A 46 16.61 -7.34 -2.20
N VAL A 47 16.77 -6.06 -2.52
CA VAL A 47 16.00 -5.38 -3.57
C VAL A 47 16.21 -6.05 -4.93
N SER A 48 17.46 -6.37 -5.28
CA SER A 48 17.78 -7.11 -6.51
C SER A 48 17.15 -8.50 -6.55
N THR A 49 16.94 -9.17 -5.40
CA THR A 49 16.26 -10.47 -5.36
C THR A 49 14.75 -10.37 -5.58
N VAL A 50 14.10 -9.32 -5.04
CA VAL A 50 12.66 -9.07 -5.25
C VAL A 50 12.39 -8.69 -6.70
N VAL A 51 13.23 -7.80 -7.27
CA VAL A 51 13.06 -7.21 -8.60
C VAL A 51 13.68 -8.06 -9.72
N GLY A 52 14.76 -8.78 -9.45
CA GLY A 52 15.60 -9.44 -10.46
C GLY A 52 14.91 -10.52 -11.27
N VAL A 53 13.83 -11.12 -10.74
CA VAL A 53 13.04 -12.09 -11.54
C VAL A 53 12.13 -11.39 -12.56
N TYR A 54 11.69 -10.17 -12.27
CA TYR A 54 10.83 -9.40 -13.17
C TYR A 54 11.64 -8.69 -14.26
N LYS A 55 12.89 -8.30 -13.98
CA LYS A 55 13.83 -7.73 -14.98
C LYS A 55 14.12 -8.65 -16.17
N VAL A 56 14.11 -9.98 -15.98
CA VAL A 56 14.43 -10.96 -17.04
C VAL A 56 13.28 -11.09 -18.06
N ALA A 57 12.04 -10.81 -17.65
CA ALA A 57 10.90 -10.75 -18.56
C ALA A 57 10.73 -9.29 -19.01
N SER A 58 11.20 -8.94 -20.21
CA SER A 58 11.13 -7.60 -20.82
C SER A 58 9.71 -7.12 -21.18
N SER A 59 8.73 -7.41 -20.33
CA SER A 59 7.34 -7.05 -20.51
C SER A 59 7.02 -5.77 -19.77
N VAL A 60 6.16 -4.92 -20.34
CA VAL A 60 5.65 -3.70 -19.70
C VAL A 60 5.09 -4.02 -18.31
N ARG A 61 4.39 -5.15 -18.15
CA ARG A 61 3.86 -5.59 -16.85
C ARG A 61 4.96 -5.76 -15.80
N SER A 62 6.10 -6.32 -16.19
CA SER A 62 7.23 -6.51 -15.28
C SER A 62 7.83 -5.18 -14.83
N GLN A 63 7.89 -4.19 -15.72
CA GLN A 63 8.39 -2.84 -15.42
C GLN A 63 7.44 -2.13 -14.44
N LEU A 64 6.12 -2.11 -14.73
CA LEU A 64 5.11 -1.52 -13.85
C LEU A 64 5.10 -2.18 -12.45
N PHE A 65 5.23 -3.50 -12.39
CA PHE A 65 5.31 -4.20 -11.10
C PHE A 65 6.58 -3.84 -10.33
N THR A 66 7.71 -3.70 -11.04
CA THR A 66 8.98 -3.30 -10.45
C THR A 66 8.88 -1.89 -9.85
N GLU A 67 8.30 -0.94 -10.59
CA GLU A 67 8.03 0.42 -10.12
C GLU A 67 7.19 0.43 -8.84
N LYS A 68 6.12 -0.36 -8.78
CA LYS A 68 5.29 -0.50 -7.58
C LYS A 68 6.07 -0.97 -6.35
N ILE A 69 6.98 -1.94 -6.52
CA ILE A 69 7.85 -2.41 -5.43
C ILE A 69 8.80 -1.31 -4.98
N PHE A 70 9.37 -0.54 -5.91
CA PHE A 70 10.26 0.57 -5.57
C PHE A 70 9.53 1.64 -4.77
N ARG A 71 8.41 2.15 -5.29
CA ARG A 71 7.59 3.14 -4.60
C ARG A 71 7.16 2.67 -3.22
N PHE A 72 6.77 1.40 -3.09
CA PHE A 72 6.45 0.80 -1.80
C PHE A 72 7.63 0.85 -0.83
N LEU A 73 8.81 0.37 -1.24
CA LEU A 73 9.99 0.26 -0.38
C LEU A 73 10.56 1.63 0.04
N THR A 74 10.71 2.55 -0.91
CA THR A 74 11.27 3.88 -0.64
C THR A 74 10.38 4.70 0.30
N HIS A 75 9.08 4.41 0.29
CA HIS A 75 8.13 5.02 1.21
C HIS A 75 8.36 4.62 2.68
N PHE A 76 9.20 3.63 3.01
CA PHE A 76 9.55 3.30 4.40
C PHE A 76 10.82 3.99 4.91
N SER A 77 11.48 4.82 4.08
CA SER A 77 12.75 5.47 4.44
C SER A 77 12.67 6.41 5.64
N ASP A 78 11.50 6.95 5.92
CA ASP A 78 11.19 7.82 7.07
C ASP A 78 10.75 7.05 8.33
N LEU A 79 10.48 5.74 8.21
CA LEU A 79 10.09 4.91 9.35
C LEU A 79 11.35 4.34 10.03
N PRO A 80 11.54 4.48 11.36
CA PRO A 80 12.69 3.91 12.06
C PRO A 80 12.84 2.40 11.85
N ASP A 81 14.08 1.91 11.86
CA ASP A 81 14.43 0.48 11.70
C ASP A 81 13.68 -0.42 12.70
N ALA A 82 13.62 -0.03 13.97
CA ALA A 82 12.91 -0.73 15.02
C ALA A 82 11.40 -0.84 14.72
N GLU A 83 10.78 0.20 14.15
CA GLU A 83 9.38 0.17 13.75
C GLU A 83 9.17 -0.75 12.52
N ARG A 84 10.08 -0.71 11.53
CA ARG A 84 10.05 -1.62 10.36
C ARG A 84 10.19 -3.08 10.78
N ILE A 85 11.13 -3.39 11.68
CA ILE A 85 11.35 -4.74 12.22
C ILE A 85 10.09 -5.22 12.96
N LYS A 86 9.61 -4.44 13.94
CA LYS A 86 8.42 -4.77 14.73
C LYS A 86 7.18 -5.00 13.85
N MET A 87 7.00 -4.17 12.82
CA MET A 87 5.92 -4.32 11.86
C MET A 87 5.95 -5.69 11.18
N THR A 88 7.09 -6.05 10.60
CA THR A 88 7.23 -7.33 9.85
C THR A 88 7.11 -8.57 10.76
N GLU A 89 7.53 -8.47 12.02
CA GLU A 89 7.35 -9.54 13.01
C GLU A 89 5.88 -9.72 13.35
N ARG A 90 5.17 -8.63 13.66
CA ARG A 90 3.72 -8.66 13.93
C ARG A 90 2.89 -9.14 12.74
N LEU A 91 3.32 -8.86 11.52
CA LEU A 91 2.69 -9.41 10.32
C LEU A 91 2.86 -10.94 10.25
N ASN A 92 4.05 -11.46 10.56
CA ASN A 92 4.34 -12.89 10.52
C ASN A 92 3.74 -13.69 11.68
N GLU A 93 3.59 -13.07 12.84
CA GLU A 93 2.92 -13.66 14.02
C GLU A 93 1.42 -13.87 13.80
N ASN A 94 0.82 -13.17 12.83
CA ASN A 94 -0.60 -13.33 12.56
C ASN A 94 -0.89 -14.64 11.80
N ASP A 95 -1.76 -15.48 12.37
CA ASP A 95 -2.20 -16.75 11.78
C ASP A 95 -2.69 -16.63 10.33
N LYS A 96 -3.25 -15.47 9.96
CA LYS A 96 -3.76 -15.23 8.60
C LYS A 96 -2.65 -15.04 7.56
N PHE A 97 -1.46 -14.60 7.98
CA PHE A 97 -0.28 -14.50 7.12
C PHE A 97 0.60 -15.75 7.24
N ALA A 98 0.47 -16.53 8.33
CA ALA A 98 1.03 -17.87 8.48
C ALA A 98 2.55 -17.95 8.23
N GLY A 99 3.29 -16.88 8.58
CA GLY A 99 4.73 -16.76 8.33
C GLY A 99 5.12 -16.35 6.90
N GLN A 100 4.16 -15.94 6.07
CA GLN A 100 4.36 -15.59 4.65
C GLN A 100 4.04 -14.11 4.36
N ALA A 101 4.35 -13.21 5.30
CA ALA A 101 4.00 -11.80 5.18
C ALA A 101 4.55 -11.18 3.88
N GLY A 102 5.78 -11.49 3.49
CA GLY A 102 6.40 -10.98 2.28
C GLY A 102 5.68 -11.44 1.02
N ALA A 103 5.38 -12.74 0.89
CA ALA A 103 4.60 -13.24 -0.25
C ALA A 103 3.22 -12.58 -0.35
N ARG A 104 2.54 -12.37 0.78
CA ARG A 104 1.24 -11.69 0.81
C ARG A 104 1.32 -10.22 0.41
N LEU A 105 2.34 -9.51 0.87
CA LEU A 105 2.58 -8.13 0.46
C LEU A 105 2.86 -8.04 -1.04
N ILE A 106 3.67 -8.94 -1.60
CA ILE A 106 3.91 -9.05 -3.05
C ILE A 106 2.59 -9.23 -3.82
N GLU A 107 1.73 -10.17 -3.39
CA GLU A 107 0.42 -10.40 -4.02
C GLU A 107 -0.50 -9.17 -3.96
N ILE A 108 -0.42 -8.40 -2.87
CA ILE A 108 -1.23 -7.19 -2.69
C ILE A 108 -0.73 -6.07 -3.61
N ILE A 109 0.58 -5.87 -3.68
CA ILE A 109 1.22 -4.86 -4.54
C ILE A 109 0.95 -5.18 -6.03
N ASP A 110 1.02 -6.45 -6.43
CA ASP A 110 0.79 -6.87 -7.83
C ASP A 110 -0.63 -6.53 -8.32
N ARG A 111 -1.63 -6.62 -7.41
CA ARG A 111 -3.05 -6.37 -7.73
C ARG A 111 -3.44 -4.91 -7.81
N MET A 112 -2.62 -4.00 -7.29
CA MET A 112 -2.93 -2.57 -7.36
C MET A 112 -2.87 -2.10 -8.80
N GLU A 113 -3.93 -1.47 -9.32
CA GLU A 113 -3.94 -1.03 -10.73
C GLU A 113 -2.88 0.04 -11.03
N SER A 114 -2.63 0.94 -10.08
CA SER A 114 -1.81 2.14 -10.22
C SER A 114 -0.51 2.02 -9.45
N GLU A 115 0.49 2.78 -9.89
CA GLU A 115 1.81 2.86 -9.29
C GLU A 115 1.83 3.69 -8.00
N SER A 116 0.86 4.57 -7.77
CA SER A 116 0.78 5.38 -6.54
C SER A 116 0.12 4.68 -5.35
N LYS A 117 -0.76 3.70 -5.60
CA LYS A 117 -1.43 2.93 -4.53
C LYS A 117 -0.46 2.22 -3.57
N PRO A 118 0.67 1.64 -4.01
CA PRO A 118 1.67 1.09 -3.10
C PRO A 118 2.16 2.07 -2.03
N GLU A 119 2.21 3.38 -2.31
CA GLU A 119 2.60 4.40 -1.33
C GLU A 119 1.55 4.50 -0.21
N VAL A 120 0.25 4.53 -0.57
CA VAL A 120 -0.86 4.51 0.40
C VAL A 120 -0.86 3.20 1.22
N ALA A 121 -0.53 2.07 0.58
CA ALA A 121 -0.39 0.79 1.29
C ALA A 121 0.76 0.81 2.30
N ALA A 122 1.87 1.48 1.98
CA ALA A 122 2.97 1.69 2.91
C ALA A 122 2.52 2.55 4.11
N GLU A 123 1.73 3.60 3.90
CA GLU A 123 1.17 4.40 5.01
C GLU A 123 0.24 3.59 5.93
N PHE A 124 -0.59 2.70 5.38
CA PHE A 124 -1.38 1.78 6.21
C PHE A 124 -0.49 0.85 7.06
N LEU A 125 0.60 0.36 6.48
CA LEU A 125 1.56 -0.48 7.18
C LEU A 125 2.35 0.28 8.25
N LYS A 126 2.72 1.54 8.01
CA LYS A 126 3.32 2.43 9.03
C LYS A 126 2.34 2.69 10.17
N SER A 127 1.08 2.97 9.86
CA SER A 127 0.02 3.14 10.86
C SER A 127 -0.18 1.86 11.68
N PHE A 128 -0.08 0.69 11.03
CA PHE A 128 -0.07 -0.60 11.73
C PHE A 128 1.18 -0.75 12.61
N ALA A 129 2.37 -0.41 12.12
CA ALA A 129 3.65 -0.48 12.85
C ALA A 129 3.59 0.32 14.16
N ARG A 130 2.99 1.51 14.10
CA ARG A 130 2.75 2.44 15.21
C ARG A 130 1.56 2.09 16.09
N GLU A 131 0.88 0.98 15.81
CA GLU A 131 -0.30 0.50 16.56
C GLU A 131 -1.51 1.44 16.50
N GLU A 132 -1.57 2.33 15.49
CA GLU A 132 -2.72 3.21 15.24
C GLU A 132 -3.92 2.43 14.67
N ILE A 133 -3.65 1.28 14.05
CA ILE A 133 -4.65 0.33 13.55
C ILE A 133 -4.24 -1.11 13.89
N ASP A 134 -5.24 -1.99 14.05
CA ASP A 134 -5.01 -3.42 14.20
C ASP A 134 -4.89 -4.15 12.84
N PHE A 135 -4.55 -5.43 12.90
CA PHE A 135 -4.37 -6.25 11.70
C PHE A 135 -5.67 -6.47 10.91
N ASN A 136 -6.83 -6.53 11.58
CA ASN A 136 -8.12 -6.71 10.94
C ASN A 136 -8.57 -5.45 10.19
N VAL A 137 -8.21 -4.27 10.71
CA VAL A 137 -8.39 -2.98 10.04
C VAL A 137 -7.43 -2.86 8.86
N LEU A 138 -6.13 -3.14 9.05
CA LEU A 138 -5.13 -3.15 7.98
C LEU A 138 -5.60 -3.96 6.77
N ARG A 139 -6.09 -5.19 6.98
CA ARG A 139 -6.59 -6.04 5.89
C ARG A 139 -7.77 -5.44 5.14
N ARG A 140 -8.68 -4.75 5.85
CA ARG A 140 -9.83 -4.09 5.22
C ARG A 140 -9.39 -2.89 4.41
N LEU A 141 -8.44 -2.10 4.92
CA LEU A 141 -7.85 -0.97 4.21
C LEU A 141 -7.15 -1.41 2.93
N LEU A 142 -6.34 -2.48 2.97
CA LEU A 142 -5.65 -3.00 1.78
C LEU A 142 -6.62 -3.50 0.71
N VAL A 143 -7.73 -4.14 1.10
CA VAL A 143 -8.79 -4.56 0.16
C VAL A 143 -9.54 -3.36 -0.40
N ALA A 144 -9.84 -2.35 0.42
CA ALA A 144 -10.50 -1.13 -0.05
C ALA A 144 -9.61 -0.38 -1.06
N LEU A 145 -8.30 -0.29 -0.78
CA LEU A 145 -7.31 0.33 -1.66
C LEU A 145 -7.14 -0.41 -2.98
N GLU A 146 -7.19 -1.75 -2.96
CA GLU A 146 -7.21 -2.55 -4.18
C GLU A 146 -8.39 -2.16 -5.08
N ARG A 147 -9.58 -1.95 -4.49
CA ARG A 147 -10.85 -1.76 -5.20
C ARG A 147 -11.16 -0.33 -5.65
N ILE A 148 -10.83 0.69 -4.85
CA ILE A 148 -11.14 2.08 -5.19
C ILE A 148 -10.34 2.50 -6.43
N PRO A 149 -10.93 3.14 -7.46
CA PRO A 149 -10.15 3.68 -8.56
C PRO A 149 -9.10 4.67 -8.06
N SER A 150 -7.88 4.60 -8.60
CA SER A 150 -6.76 5.42 -8.12
C SER A 150 -7.01 6.93 -8.24
N PHE A 151 -7.77 7.36 -9.25
CA PHE A 151 -8.15 8.76 -9.47
C PHE A 151 -9.22 9.27 -8.47
N ASP A 152 -9.95 8.38 -7.80
CA ASP A 152 -10.96 8.73 -6.80
C ASP A 152 -10.36 8.95 -5.40
N ILE A 153 -9.13 8.47 -5.15
CA ILE A 153 -8.49 8.52 -3.83
C ILE A 153 -8.34 9.97 -3.34
N SER A 154 -8.04 10.91 -4.24
CA SER A 154 -7.87 12.33 -3.89
C SER A 154 -9.14 13.01 -3.38
N GLU A 155 -10.32 12.44 -3.65
CA GLU A 155 -11.60 13.01 -3.23
C GLU A 155 -12.06 12.50 -1.85
N LEU A 156 -11.38 11.48 -1.30
CA LEU A 156 -11.80 10.86 -0.04
C LEU A 156 -11.78 11.83 1.16
N ALA A 157 -10.80 12.73 1.23
CA ALA A 157 -10.73 13.72 2.30
C ALA A 157 -11.93 14.67 2.26
N ALA A 158 -12.33 15.12 1.07
CA ALA A 158 -13.51 15.95 0.88
C ALA A 158 -14.79 15.17 1.24
N PHE A 159 -14.90 13.92 0.80
CA PHE A 159 -16.04 13.06 1.10
C PHE A 159 -16.22 12.81 2.60
N VAL A 160 -15.13 12.60 3.35
CA VAL A 160 -15.17 12.43 4.81
C VAL A 160 -15.59 13.71 5.53
N ALA A 161 -15.33 14.88 4.96
CA ALA A 161 -15.66 16.18 5.55
C ALA A 161 -17.12 16.63 5.29
N ILE A 162 -17.90 15.89 4.51
CA ILE A 162 -19.29 16.25 4.20
C ILE A 162 -20.15 16.22 5.46
N ASP A 163 -20.86 17.32 5.70
CA ASP A 163 -21.91 17.38 6.71
C ASP A 163 -23.12 16.55 6.22
N PRO A 164 -23.54 15.50 6.95
CA PRO A 164 -24.71 14.69 6.57
C PRO A 164 -26.00 15.50 6.40
N ASP A 165 -26.09 16.65 7.07
CA ASP A 165 -27.25 17.54 7.03
C ASP A 165 -27.18 18.55 5.86
N GLN A 166 -26.03 18.67 5.19
CA GLN A 166 -25.84 19.49 4.00
C GLN A 166 -25.51 18.61 2.79
N PRO A 167 -26.50 18.27 1.94
CA PRO A 167 -26.25 17.42 0.79
C PRO A 167 -25.31 18.12 -0.19
N VAL A 168 -24.08 17.63 -0.28
CA VAL A 168 -23.17 17.92 -1.39
C VAL A 168 -23.49 16.94 -2.50
N GLU A 169 -23.85 17.46 -3.67
CA GLU A 169 -24.05 16.63 -4.86
C GLU A 169 -22.66 16.20 -5.36
N MET A 170 -22.37 14.90 -5.25
CA MET A 170 -21.18 14.28 -5.82
C MET A 170 -21.59 13.42 -7.02
N ASP A 171 -20.61 13.15 -7.89
CA ASP A 171 -20.82 12.27 -9.03
C ASP A 171 -21.29 10.87 -8.58
N GLU A 172 -22.31 10.34 -9.25
CA GLU A 172 -22.93 9.06 -8.89
C GLU A 172 -21.95 7.90 -9.05
N ALA A 173 -21.10 7.91 -10.10
CA ALA A 173 -20.13 6.85 -10.34
C ALA A 173 -19.02 6.85 -9.28
N PHE A 174 -18.58 8.03 -8.82
CA PHE A 174 -17.70 8.16 -7.66
C PHE A 174 -18.33 7.52 -6.42
N LEU A 175 -19.57 7.88 -6.07
CA LEU A 175 -20.23 7.35 -4.88
C LEU A 175 -20.41 5.81 -4.94
N ASP A 176 -20.75 5.27 -6.11
CA ASP A 176 -20.82 3.83 -6.34
C ASP A 176 -19.45 3.15 -6.21
N SER A 177 -18.37 3.79 -6.67
CA SER A 177 -17.01 3.29 -6.50
C SER A 177 -16.65 3.18 -5.02
N LEU A 178 -17.04 4.17 -4.21
CA LEU A 178 -16.84 4.15 -2.76
C LEU A 178 -17.63 3.03 -2.09
N VAL A 179 -18.89 2.82 -2.45
CA VAL A 179 -19.71 1.72 -1.90
C VAL A 179 -19.08 0.37 -2.24
N ASN A 180 -18.64 0.17 -3.49
CA ASN A 180 -17.98 -1.07 -3.93
C ASN A 180 -16.65 -1.35 -3.22
N ALA A 181 -15.91 -0.28 -2.87
CA ALA A 181 -14.69 -0.35 -2.06
C ALA A 181 -14.97 -0.51 -0.55
N GLY A 182 -16.22 -0.37 -0.10
CA GLY A 182 -16.61 -0.40 1.31
C GLY A 182 -16.32 0.90 2.07
N LEU A 183 -16.04 1.97 1.34
CA LEU A 183 -15.73 3.32 1.85
C LEU A 183 -17.00 4.19 1.92
N GLY A 184 -18.01 3.90 1.12
CA GLY A 184 -19.35 4.50 1.18
C GLY A 184 -20.39 3.54 1.74
N LYS A 185 -21.43 4.08 2.39
CA LYS A 185 -22.65 3.34 2.74
C LYS A 185 -23.88 4.21 2.60
N ASN A 186 -25.02 3.56 2.35
CA ASN A 186 -26.32 4.21 2.45
C ASN A 186 -26.64 4.56 3.92
N ASN A 187 -27.13 5.77 4.20
CA ASN A 187 -27.51 6.16 5.56
C ASN A 187 -28.81 5.50 6.07
N GLY A 188 -29.59 4.84 5.20
CA GLY A 188 -30.83 4.15 5.54
C GLY A 188 -32.01 5.07 5.90
N ALA A 189 -31.86 6.38 5.74
CA ALA A 189 -32.90 7.38 5.99
C ALA A 189 -33.79 7.60 4.76
N TRP A 190 -34.87 8.36 4.94
CA TRP A 190 -35.86 8.67 3.89
C TRP A 190 -35.21 9.26 2.62
N LYS A 191 -34.14 10.03 2.78
CA LYS A 191 -33.24 10.40 1.69
C LYS A 191 -32.04 9.46 1.73
N SER A 192 -31.99 8.54 0.77
CA SER A 192 -30.91 7.58 0.55
C SER A 192 -29.62 8.29 0.13
N VAL A 193 -28.93 8.90 1.09
CA VAL A 193 -27.64 9.58 0.88
C VAL A 193 -26.50 8.61 1.18
N ILE A 194 -25.47 8.62 0.33
CA ILE A 194 -24.24 7.87 0.56
C ILE A 194 -23.33 8.70 1.48
N ILE A 195 -22.90 8.10 2.58
CA ILE A 195 -22.07 8.71 3.61
C ILE A 195 -20.80 7.88 3.84
N PRO A 196 -19.71 8.48 4.35
CA PRO A 196 -18.49 7.75 4.66
C PRO A 196 -18.72 6.65 5.70
N THR A 197 -18.04 5.52 5.53
CA THR A 197 -17.93 4.48 6.56
C THR A 197 -16.83 4.83 7.56
N GLU A 198 -16.83 4.18 8.74
CA GLU A 198 -15.70 4.25 9.67
C GLU A 198 -14.39 3.78 9.02
N LEU A 199 -14.48 2.85 8.08
CA LEU A 199 -13.33 2.40 7.30
C LEU A 199 -12.81 3.53 6.41
N CYS A 200 -13.68 4.34 5.80
CA CYS A 200 -13.29 5.51 5.01
C CYS A 200 -12.59 6.58 5.84
N ILE A 201 -13.12 6.90 7.02
CA ILE A 201 -12.48 7.84 7.95
C ILE A 201 -11.09 7.32 8.33
N THR A 202 -11.00 6.02 8.64
CA THR A 202 -9.73 5.38 8.99
C THR A 202 -8.77 5.34 7.79
N PHE A 203 -9.28 5.14 6.57
CA PHE A 203 -8.52 5.11 5.34
C PHE A 203 -7.83 6.45 5.10
N VAL A 204 -8.58 7.57 5.18
CA VAL A 204 -8.02 8.92 5.03
C VAL A 204 -6.95 9.17 6.09
N ARG A 205 -7.26 8.88 7.36
CA ARG A 205 -6.34 9.09 8.49
C ARG A 205 -5.06 8.26 8.38
N ALA A 206 -5.20 6.95 8.16
CA ALA A 206 -4.08 6.01 8.13
C ALA A 206 -3.29 6.08 6.82
N GLY A 207 -3.90 6.56 5.74
CA GLY A 207 -3.27 6.77 4.44
C GLY A 207 -2.63 8.14 4.28
N ARG A 208 -2.74 9.02 5.29
CA ARG A 208 -2.24 10.40 5.29
C ARG A 208 -2.74 11.21 4.07
N LEU A 209 -4.02 11.05 3.76
CA LEU A 209 -4.72 11.72 2.65
C LEU A 209 -5.42 13.01 3.10
#